data_AF-A0A1B6L9J8-F1
#
_entry.id   AF-A0A1B6L9J8-F1
#
_cell.length_a   1.000
_cell.length_b   1.000
_cell.length_c   1.000
_cell.angle_alpha   90.00
_cell.angle_beta   90.00
_cell.angle_gamma   90.00
#
_symmetry.space_group_name_H-M   'P 1'
#
loop_
_entity.id
_entity.type
_entity.pdbx_description
1 polymer ?
#
loop_
_entity_poly.entity_id
_entity_poly.type
_entity_poly.pdbx_seq_one_letter_code
_entity_poly.pdbx_strand_id
1 'polypeptide(L)'
;MPMIGARYYTYMDSTQLQCDVLENELAKEMENGRLCRLLVKLATINERPELSLDPTWAETGDRYMLKLFRDYVFHQVAEDGRPWLDMAHVVHCLNKLESGSQEKICLMSRDEQSILVVTYAELRHCLEQSFNEISSLATTTKTA
;
A
#
# COMPACT_ATOMS: atom_id res chain seq x y z
N MET A 1 -3.97 41.21 35.92
CA MET A 1 -3.00 41.49 34.83
C MET A 1 -3.74 42.02 33.60
N PRO A 2 -3.85 43.35 33.38
CA PRO A 2 -4.70 43.90 32.31
C PRO A 2 -3.98 44.11 30.96
N MET A 3 -2.64 44.15 30.93
CA MET A 3 -1.85 44.45 29.72
C MET A 3 -1.56 43.24 28.82
N ILE A 4 -2.00 42.04 29.22
CA ILE A 4 -1.73 40.77 28.51
C ILE A 4 -3.03 40.21 27.89
N GLY A 5 -4.21 40.74 28.23
CA GLY A 5 -5.53 40.23 27.82
C GLY A 5 -5.66 39.93 26.33
N ALA A 6 -5.35 40.90 25.46
CA ALA A 6 -5.41 40.70 24.01
C ALA A 6 -4.32 39.76 23.48
N ARG A 7 -3.13 39.75 24.11
CA ARG A 7 -2.01 38.86 23.73
C ARG A 7 -2.28 37.39 24.09
N TYR A 8 -3.10 37.13 25.12
CA TYR A 8 -3.54 35.77 25.45
C TYR A 8 -4.31 35.12 24.29
N TYR A 9 -5.21 35.86 23.63
CA TYR A 9 -5.96 35.32 22.49
C TYR A 9 -5.05 35.01 21.31
N THR A 10 -4.08 35.88 21.00
CA THR A 10 -3.08 35.61 19.96
C THR A 10 -2.21 34.40 20.31
N TYR A 11 -1.80 34.26 21.57
CA TYR A 11 -1.02 33.10 22.01
C TYR A 11 -1.83 31.80 21.95
N MET A 12 -3.09 31.85 22.39
CA MET A 12 -4.02 30.72 22.33
C MET A 12 -4.26 30.28 20.89
N ASP A 13 -4.52 31.23 19.98
CA ASP A 13 -4.67 30.99 18.54
C ASP A 13 -3.41 30.35 17.93
N SER A 14 -2.22 30.89 18.25
CA SER A 14 -0.96 30.32 17.76
C SER A 14 -0.69 28.91 18.29
N THR A 15 -1.12 28.62 19.53
CA THR A 15 -0.99 27.29 20.13
C THR A 15 -1.94 26.31 19.45
N GLN A 16 -3.17 26.74 19.17
CA GLN A 16 -4.16 25.91 18.48
C GLN A 16 -3.75 25.61 17.04
N LEU A 17 -3.25 26.61 16.31
CA LEU A 17 -2.69 26.39 14.97
C LEU A 17 -1.49 25.43 15.00
N GLN A 18 -0.66 25.50 16.03
CA GLN A 18 0.42 24.53 16.22
C GLN A 18 -0.13 23.11 16.49
N CYS A 19 -1.19 22.98 17.29
CA CYS A 19 -1.87 21.71 17.49
C CYS A 19 -2.40 21.14 16.16
N ASP A 20 -3.08 21.95 15.34
CA ASP A 20 -3.62 21.52 14.05
C ASP A 20 -2.51 21.00 13.11
N VAL A 21 -1.35 21.67 13.09
CA VAL A 21 -0.18 21.22 12.32
C VAL A 21 0.33 19.87 12.83
N LEU A 22 0.49 19.71 14.15
CA LEU A 22 0.96 18.46 14.74
C LEU A 22 -0.02 17.30 14.52
N GLU A 23 -1.33 17.56 14.62
CA GLU A 23 -2.37 16.57 14.34
C GLU A 23 -2.34 16.12 12.88
N ASN A 24 -2.13 17.05 11.94
CA ASN A 24 -2.01 16.73 10.52
C ASN A 24 -0.77 15.88 10.22
N GLU A 25 0.39 16.23 10.79
CA GLU A 25 1.61 15.42 10.62
C GLU A 25 1.47 14.03 11.27
N LEU A 26 0.83 13.95 12.44
CA LEU A 26 0.54 12.67 13.09
C LEU A 26 -0.39 11.79 12.24
N ALA A 27 -1.40 12.38 11.61
CA ALA A 27 -2.31 11.66 10.73
C ALA A 27 -1.57 11.05 9.52
N LYS A 28 -0.67 11.83 8.89
CA LYS A 28 0.18 11.36 7.77
C LYS A 28 1.10 10.22 8.20
N GLU A 29 1.74 10.33 9.36
CA GLU A 29 2.62 9.27 9.87
C GLU A 29 1.86 7.99 10.23
N MET A 30 0.63 8.11 10.73
CA MET A 30 -0.23 6.96 10.97
C MET A 30 -0.58 6.24 9.66
N GLU A 31 -0.87 7.00 8.59
CA GLU A 31 -1.10 6.48 7.24
C GLU A 31 0.16 5.80 6.67
N ASN A 32 1.32 6.44 6.79
CA ASN A 32 2.61 5.85 6.41
C ASN A 32 2.86 4.51 7.10
N GLY A 33 2.52 4.39 8.39
CA GLY A 33 2.61 3.13 9.12
C GLY A 33 1.71 2.03 8.54
N ARG A 34 0.50 2.38 8.08
CA ARG A 34 -0.44 1.44 7.43
C ARG A 34 0.10 0.99 6.06
N LEU A 35 0.53 1.95 5.25
CA LEU A 35 1.11 1.70 3.93
C LEU A 35 2.38 0.86 4.03
N CYS A 36 3.25 1.13 5.00
CA CYS A 36 4.46 0.35 5.25
C CYS A 36 4.13 -1.14 5.51
N ARG A 37 3.16 -1.42 6.39
CA ARG A 37 2.72 -2.81 6.64
C ARG A 37 2.15 -3.47 5.39
N LEU A 38 1.40 -2.73 4.58
CA LEU A 38 0.84 -3.23 3.32
C LEU A 38 1.94 -3.56 2.30
N LEU A 39 2.92 -2.68 2.14
CA LEU A 39 4.10 -2.90 1.29
C LEU A 39 4.91 -4.12 1.75
N VAL A 40 5.08 -4.31 3.05
CA VAL A 40 5.74 -5.51 3.59
C VAL A 40 4.98 -6.79 3.23
N LYS A 41 3.64 -6.80 3.32
CA LYS A 41 2.84 -7.95 2.90
C LYS A 41 3.01 -8.24 1.40
N LEU A 42 2.90 -7.21 0.56
CA LEU A 42 3.10 -7.34 -0.89
C LEU A 42 4.51 -7.88 -1.21
N ALA A 43 5.55 -7.32 -0.60
CA ALA A 43 6.92 -7.76 -0.79
C ALA A 43 7.20 -9.19 -0.28
N THR A 44 6.42 -9.67 0.70
CA THR A 44 6.54 -11.04 1.23
C THR A 44 5.92 -12.08 0.28
N ILE A 45 4.94 -11.66 -0.51
CA ILE A 45 4.19 -12.51 -1.45
C ILE A 45 4.82 -12.47 -2.85
N ASN A 46 5.06 -11.26 -3.37
CA ASN A 46 5.52 -11.06 -4.73
C ASN A 46 6.91 -11.66 -4.93
N GLU A 47 7.11 -12.33 -6.06
CA GLU A 47 8.37 -12.98 -6.45
C GLU A 47 8.92 -13.99 -5.43
N ARG A 48 8.08 -14.52 -4.53
CA ARG A 48 8.49 -15.58 -3.61
C ARG A 48 8.89 -16.83 -4.42
N PRO A 49 10.13 -17.32 -4.28
CA PRO A 49 10.67 -18.35 -5.18
C PRO A 49 10.05 -19.72 -4.97
N GLU A 50 9.73 -20.09 -3.72
CA GLU A 50 9.05 -21.33 -3.40
C GLU A 50 8.23 -21.18 -2.11
N LEU A 51 7.12 -21.90 -2.05
CA LEU A 51 6.37 -22.12 -0.81
C LEU A 51 5.82 -23.54 -0.81
N SER A 52 6.03 -24.27 0.28
CA SER A 52 5.48 -25.64 0.44
C SER A 52 5.80 -26.59 -0.72
N LEU A 53 7.02 -26.53 -1.26
CA LEU A 53 7.49 -27.32 -2.43
C LEU A 53 6.84 -26.95 -3.77
N ASP A 54 6.10 -25.84 -3.84
CA ASP A 54 5.61 -25.27 -5.10
C ASP A 54 6.51 -24.11 -5.55
N PRO A 55 7.30 -24.29 -6.63
CA PRO A 55 8.17 -23.24 -7.18
C PRO A 55 7.42 -22.19 -8.01
N THR A 56 6.14 -22.42 -8.29
CA THR A 56 5.28 -21.52 -9.08
C THR A 56 4.22 -20.80 -8.25
N TRP A 57 4.32 -20.91 -6.92
CA TRP A 57 3.32 -20.42 -5.98
C TRP A 57 2.99 -18.93 -6.18
N ALA A 58 4.00 -18.08 -6.41
CA ALA A 58 3.81 -16.64 -6.63
C ALA A 58 3.28 -16.28 -8.03
N GLU A 59 3.28 -17.23 -8.97
CA GLU A 59 3.00 -16.99 -10.39
C GLU A 59 1.61 -17.50 -10.83
N THR A 60 0.76 -17.95 -9.90
CA THR A 60 -0.53 -18.58 -10.22
C THR A 60 -1.71 -17.95 -9.48
N GLY A 61 -2.88 -17.96 -10.14
CA GLY A 61 -4.17 -17.54 -9.58
C GLY A 61 -4.15 -16.16 -8.92
N ASP A 62 -4.56 -16.11 -7.65
CA ASP A 62 -4.64 -14.87 -6.87
C ASP A 62 -3.31 -14.13 -6.72
N ARG A 63 -2.20 -14.87 -6.67
CA ARG A 63 -0.85 -14.31 -6.51
C ARG A 63 -0.40 -13.62 -7.80
N TYR A 64 -0.78 -14.17 -8.95
CA TYR A 64 -0.53 -13.54 -10.23
C TYR A 64 -1.25 -12.18 -10.34
N MET A 65 -2.47 -12.04 -9.81
CA MET A 65 -3.15 -10.74 -9.75
C MET A 65 -2.37 -9.72 -8.91
N LEU A 66 -1.78 -10.12 -7.79
CA LEU A 66 -0.95 -9.25 -6.96
C LEU A 66 0.36 -8.84 -7.65
N LYS A 67 0.95 -9.73 -8.46
CA LYS A 67 2.09 -9.41 -9.32
C LYS A 67 1.73 -8.36 -10.37
N LEU A 68 0.61 -8.52 -11.06
CA LEU A 68 0.15 -7.50 -12.02
C LEU A 68 -0.20 -6.18 -11.32
N PHE A 69 -0.74 -6.23 -10.10
CA PHE A 69 -0.98 -5.03 -9.30
C PHE A 69 0.33 -4.32 -8.92
N ARG A 70 1.39 -5.06 -8.58
CA ARG A 70 2.74 -4.50 -8.37
C ARG A 70 3.23 -3.79 -9.64
N ASP A 71 3.05 -4.41 -10.80
CA ASP A 71 3.45 -3.81 -12.08
C ASP A 71 2.65 -2.51 -12.35
N TYR A 72 1.33 -2.53 -12.13
CA TYR A 72 0.45 -1.37 -12.26
C TYR A 72 0.88 -0.19 -11.37
N VAL A 73 1.26 -0.45 -10.12
CA VAL A 73 1.60 0.60 -9.14
C VAL A 73 3.04 1.12 -9.30
N PHE A 74 4.00 0.23 -9.54
CA PHE A 74 5.43 0.57 -9.42
C PHE A 74 6.20 0.59 -10.74
N HIS A 75 5.63 0.06 -11.83
CA HIS A 75 6.30 -0.02 -13.13
C HIS A 75 5.53 0.77 -14.19
N GLN A 76 5.03 1.94 -13.81
CA GLN A 76 4.40 2.84 -14.76
C GLN A 76 5.43 3.36 -15.77
N VAL A 77 4.98 3.55 -17.01
CA VAL A 77 5.79 4.01 -18.12
C VAL A 77 5.05 5.14 -18.82
N ALA A 78 5.77 6.21 -19.18
CA ALA A 78 5.23 7.32 -19.96
C ALA A 78 5.07 6.92 -21.44
N GLU A 79 4.39 7.75 -22.23
CA GLU A 79 4.17 7.51 -23.67
C GLU A 79 5.47 7.32 -24.47
N ASP A 80 6.57 7.90 -24.00
CA ASP A 80 7.90 7.81 -24.61
C ASP A 80 8.73 6.61 -24.12
N GLY A 81 8.14 5.71 -23.32
CA GLY A 81 8.78 4.49 -22.85
C GLY A 81 9.65 4.67 -21.60
N ARG A 82 9.75 5.89 -21.03
CA ARG A 82 10.53 6.12 -19.81
C ARG A 82 9.76 5.73 -18.55
N PRO A 83 10.43 5.24 -17.49
CA PRO A 83 9.78 5.01 -16.20
C PRO A 83 9.10 6.28 -15.68
N TRP A 84 7.83 6.14 -15.28
CA TRP A 84 7.04 7.21 -14.67
C TRP A 84 6.93 6.96 -13.18
N LEU A 85 7.44 7.90 -12.37
CA LEU A 85 7.41 7.80 -10.91
C LEU A 85 6.43 8.82 -10.34
N ASP A 86 5.24 8.35 -9.97
CA ASP A 86 4.20 9.15 -9.34
C ASP A 86 3.88 8.64 -7.93
N MET A 87 4.38 9.37 -6.93
CA MET A 87 4.13 9.04 -5.53
C MET A 87 2.66 9.21 -5.12
N ALA A 88 1.94 10.15 -5.73
CA ALA A 88 0.52 10.34 -5.44
C ALA A 88 -0.29 9.15 -5.95
N HIS A 89 0.03 8.64 -7.13
CA HIS A 89 -0.54 7.39 -7.66
C HIS A 89 -0.29 6.21 -6.73
N VAL A 90 0.96 6.02 -6.28
CA VAL A 90 1.33 4.92 -5.37
C VAL A 90 0.53 4.98 -4.07
N VAL A 91 0.54 6.13 -3.39
CA VAL A 91 -0.19 6.33 -2.13
C VAL A 91 -1.70 6.12 -2.34
N HIS A 92 -2.27 6.66 -3.42
CA HIS A 92 -3.68 6.49 -3.74
C HIS A 92 -4.06 5.01 -3.93
N CYS A 93 -3.29 4.27 -4.73
CA CYS A 93 -3.57 2.86 -5.00
C CYS A 93 -3.45 2.00 -3.75
N LEU A 94 -2.44 2.25 -2.91
CA LEU A 94 -2.26 1.50 -1.67
C LEU A 94 -3.36 1.80 -0.64
N ASN A 95 -3.80 3.05 -0.52
CA ASN A 95 -4.96 3.40 0.32
C ASN A 95 -6.26 2.74 -0.16
N LYS A 96 -6.46 2.67 -1.48
CA LYS A 96 -7.63 2.01 -2.08
C LYS A 96 -7.60 0.50 -1.86
N LEU A 97 -6.42 -0.11 -1.98
CA LEU A 97 -6.20 -1.51 -1.63
C LEU A 97 -6.48 -1.75 -0.14
N GLU A 98 -5.93 -0.92 0.74
CA GLU A 98 -6.08 -1.08 2.19
C GLU A 98 -7.51 -0.80 2.67
N SER A 99 -8.26 0.06 2.00
CA SER A 99 -9.68 0.29 2.28
C SER A 99 -10.58 -0.78 1.68
N GLY A 100 -10.10 -1.56 0.71
CA GLY A 100 -10.90 -2.55 -0.02
C GLY A 100 -11.98 -1.88 -0.87
N SER A 101 -11.61 -0.83 -1.62
CA SER A 101 -12.55 -0.08 -2.44
C SER A 101 -13.21 -0.94 -3.55
N GLN A 102 -14.46 -0.62 -3.89
CA GLN A 102 -15.19 -1.23 -5.02
C GLN A 102 -14.79 -0.63 -6.38
N GLU A 103 -13.89 0.35 -6.39
CA GLU A 103 -13.31 0.91 -7.60
C GLU A 103 -12.55 -0.17 -8.39
N LYS A 104 -12.74 -0.16 -9.71
CA LYS A 104 -12.15 -1.12 -10.64
C LYS A 104 -10.91 -0.53 -11.30
N ILE A 105 -9.89 -1.35 -11.46
CA ILE A 105 -8.67 -1.05 -12.21
C ILE A 105 -8.43 -2.12 -13.28
N CYS A 106 -7.71 -1.75 -14.33
CA CYS A 106 -7.28 -2.65 -15.39
C CYS A 106 -5.83 -3.05 -15.16
N LEU A 107 -5.60 -4.34 -14.93
CA LEU A 107 -4.28 -4.95 -14.82
C LEU A 107 -3.92 -5.56 -16.17
N MET A 108 -2.75 -5.24 -16.70
CA MET A 108 -2.27 -5.72 -17.99
C MET A 108 -1.08 -6.65 -17.78
N SER A 109 -1.08 -7.79 -18.47
CA SER A 109 0.09 -8.68 -18.51
C SER A 109 1.26 -8.03 -19.24
N ARG A 110 2.49 -8.44 -18.92
CA ARG A 110 3.71 -7.85 -19.51
C ARG A 110 3.87 -8.07 -21.02
N ASP A 111 3.20 -9.09 -21.55
CA ASP A 111 3.13 -9.38 -22.98
C ASP A 111 2.00 -8.59 -23.68
N GLU A 112 1.25 -7.78 -22.93
CA GLU A 112 0.11 -6.97 -23.38
C GLU A 112 -1.04 -7.80 -23.98
N GLN A 113 -1.03 -9.12 -23.82
CA GLN A 113 -2.03 -10.00 -24.42
C GLN A 113 -3.28 -10.17 -23.56
N SER A 114 -3.16 -9.98 -22.24
CA SER A 114 -4.23 -10.21 -21.28
C SER A 114 -4.50 -8.96 -20.46
N ILE A 115 -5.78 -8.60 -20.37
CA ILE A 115 -6.27 -7.51 -19.52
C ILE A 115 -7.25 -8.11 -18.52
N LEU A 116 -7.02 -7.86 -17.24
CA LEU A 116 -7.87 -8.28 -16.15
C LEU A 116 -8.47 -7.05 -15.47
N VAL A 117 -9.79 -6.99 -15.37
CA VAL A 117 -10.50 -5.91 -14.66
C VAL A 117 -10.86 -6.41 -13.27
N VAL A 118 -10.29 -5.80 -12.24
CA VAL A 118 -10.48 -6.20 -10.84
C VAL A 118 -10.81 -5.00 -9.97
N THR A 119 -11.48 -5.26 -8.86
CA THR A 119 -11.68 -4.28 -7.79
C THR A 119 -10.53 -4.31 -6.79
N TYR A 120 -10.28 -3.18 -6.11
CA TYR A 120 -9.36 -3.17 -4.96
C TYR A 120 -9.80 -4.10 -3.82
N ALA A 121 -11.11 -4.34 -3.68
CA ALA A 121 -11.66 -5.31 -2.74
C ALA A 121 -11.22 -6.76 -3.03
N GLU A 122 -11.29 -7.18 -4.30
CA GLU A 122 -10.80 -8.50 -4.73
C GLU A 122 -9.29 -8.63 -4.51
N LEU A 123 -8.51 -7.60 -4.89
CA LEU A 123 -7.06 -7.59 -4.65
C LEU A 123 -6.71 -7.66 -3.17
N ARG A 124 -7.45 -6.97 -2.30
CA ARG A 124 -7.27 -7.05 -0.85
C ARG A 124 -7.53 -8.46 -0.34
N HIS A 125 -8.58 -9.12 -0.85
CA HIS A 125 -8.88 -10.50 -0.49
C HIS A 125 -7.72 -11.44 -0.87
N CYS A 126 -7.21 -11.32 -2.11
CA CYS A 126 -6.06 -12.07 -2.60
C CYS A 126 -4.82 -11.87 -1.73
N LEU A 127 -4.56 -10.61 -1.32
CA LEU A 127 -3.44 -10.25 -0.46
C LEU A 127 -3.53 -10.91 0.91
N GLU A 128 -4.67 -10.77 1.58
CA GLU A 128 -4.84 -11.32 2.93
C GLU A 128 -4.83 -12.87 2.90
N GLN A 129 -5.47 -13.49 1.92
CA GLN A 129 -5.45 -14.94 1.77
C GLN A 129 -4.03 -15.47 1.54
N SER A 130 -3.28 -14.86 0.62
CA SER A 130 -1.90 -15.25 0.32
C SER A 130 -0.95 -15.01 1.49
N PHE A 131 -1.13 -13.89 2.21
CA PHE A 131 -0.33 -13.61 3.39
C PHE A 131 -0.62 -14.57 4.54
N ASN A 132 -1.90 -14.93 4.75
CA ASN A 132 -2.31 -15.88 5.77
C ASN A 132 -1.77 -17.29 5.50
N GLU A 133 -1.73 -17.72 4.23
CA GLU A 133 -1.10 -18.98 3.83
C GLU A 133 0.38 -19.02 4.25
N ILE A 134 1.16 -18.00 3.88
CA ILE A 134 2.56 -17.87 4.31
C ILE A 134 2.67 -17.86 5.83
N SER A 135 1.81 -17.09 6.51
CA SER A 135 1.86 -16.92 7.96
C SER A 135 1.56 -18.23 8.70
N SER A 136 0.67 -19.07 8.17
CA SER A 136 0.35 -20.38 8.75
C SER A 136 1.50 -21.39 8.63
N LEU A 137 2.34 -21.25 7.61
CA LEU A 137 3.52 -22.08 7.39
C LEU A 137 4.76 -21.53 8.11
N ALA A 138 4.72 -20.28 8.55
CA ALA A 138 5.81 -19.62 9.26
C ALA A 138 5.88 -20.11 10.72
N THR A 139 6.71 -21.12 10.99
CA THR A 139 7.01 -21.58 12.35
C THR A 139 8.12 -20.72 12.99
N THR A 140 7.97 -20.35 14.28
CA THR A 140 8.94 -19.58 15.08
C THR A 140 10.20 -20.36 15.46
N THR A 141 10.80 -21.11 14.54
CA THR A 141 12.04 -21.86 14.78
C THR A 141 13.06 -21.54 13.71
N LYS A 142 13.62 -20.32 13.79
CA LYS A 142 15.03 -20.15 13.44
C LYS A 142 15.83 -20.79 14.58
N THR A 143 16.14 -22.08 14.47
CA THR A 143 17.31 -22.62 15.17
C THR A 143 18.53 -21.92 14.58
N ALA A 144 19.22 -21.18 15.44
CA ALA A 144 20.47 -20.49 15.17
C ALA A 144 21.56 -21.45 14.69
#